data_AF-A0A7C3EZP5-F1
#
_entry.id   AF-A0A7C3EZP5-F1
#
_cell.length_a   1.000
_cell.length_b   1.000
_cell.length_c   1.000
_cell.angle_alpha   90.00
_cell.angle_beta   90.00
_cell.angle_gamma   90.00
#
_symmetry.space_group_name_H-M   'P 1'
#
loop_
_entity.id
_entity.type
_entity.pdbx_description
1 polymer ?
#
loop_
_entity_poly.entity_id
_entity_poly.type
_entity_poly.pdbx_seq_one_letter_code
_entity_poly.pdbx_strand_id
1 'polypeptide(L)'
;MSVMTRREFDEERMRVLTAAGQAANPEEARRLVEMSYPKSTSAAIDELRFRGLDATEWRVLDYCETNPGLAPPIVGGSRVWGKQHIDELAEVLESHGKLLPSAIYRKELGISWAQEQEIRRRLEAERKEAAHA
;
A
#
# COMPACT_ATOMS: atom_id res chain seq x y z
N MET A 1 -11.95 -24.77 8.99
CA MET A 1 -11.29 -23.47 8.78
C MET A 1 -9.79 -23.72 8.77
N SER A 2 -9.11 -23.51 7.64
CA SER A 2 -7.67 -23.79 7.54
C SER A 2 -6.91 -22.85 8.48
N VAL A 3 -6.27 -23.42 9.50
CA VAL A 3 -5.66 -22.74 10.66
C VAL A 3 -4.24 -22.26 10.31
N MET A 4 -4.03 -21.81 9.08
CA MET A 4 -2.71 -21.40 8.63
C MET A 4 -2.32 -20.10 9.33
N THR A 5 -1.19 -20.11 10.02
CA THR A 5 -0.59 -18.89 10.57
C THR A 5 -0.12 -17.98 9.44
N ARG A 6 0.04 -16.68 9.72
CA ARG A 6 0.56 -15.75 8.72
C ARG A 6 1.96 -16.16 8.23
N ARG A 7 2.79 -16.66 9.14
CA ARG A 7 4.13 -17.15 8.83
C ARG A 7 4.08 -18.34 7.87
N GLU A 8 3.24 -19.34 8.15
CA GLU A 8 3.09 -20.48 7.25
C GLU A 8 2.56 -20.04 5.89
N PHE A 9 1.64 -19.07 5.86
CA PHE A 9 1.13 -18.51 4.60
C PHE A 9 2.24 -17.86 3.76
N ASP A 10 3.07 -17.02 4.38
CA ASP A 10 4.18 -16.36 3.70
C ASP A 10 5.26 -17.38 3.25
N GLU A 11 5.54 -18.40 4.07
CA GLU A 11 6.46 -19.50 3.72
C GLU A 11 5.96 -20.32 2.52
N GLU A 12 4.67 -20.62 2.46
CA GLU A 12 4.09 -21.34 1.33
C GLU A 12 4.11 -20.49 0.06
N ARG A 13 3.90 -19.17 0.16
CA ARG A 13 4.05 -18.25 -0.97
C ARG A 13 5.47 -18.21 -1.49
N MET A 14 6.47 -18.15 -0.60
CA MET A 14 7.88 -18.22 -1.01
C MET A 14 8.16 -19.53 -1.75
N ARG A 15 7.68 -20.68 -1.23
CA ARG A 15 7.82 -21.97 -1.92
C ARG A 15 7.23 -21.96 -3.32
N VAL A 16 6.03 -21.43 -3.50
CA VAL A 16 5.37 -21.33 -4.81
C VAL A 16 6.18 -20.47 -5.78
N LEU A 17 6.71 -19.33 -5.33
CA LEU A 17 7.52 -18.44 -6.18
C LEU A 17 8.85 -19.09 -6.59
N THR A 18 9.51 -19.78 -5.67
CA THR A 18 10.74 -20.53 -5.96
C THR A 18 10.46 -21.71 -6.90
N ALA A 19 9.40 -22.48 -6.65
CA ALA A 19 9.00 -23.60 -7.52
C ALA A 19 8.61 -23.14 -8.94
N ALA A 20 8.03 -21.95 -9.07
CA ALA A 20 7.72 -21.32 -10.35
C ALA A 20 8.96 -20.74 -11.07
N GLY A 21 10.16 -20.83 -10.48
CA GLY A 21 11.39 -20.27 -11.03
C GLY A 21 11.44 -18.74 -11.02
N GLN A 22 10.57 -18.08 -10.27
CA GLN A 22 10.50 -16.61 -10.18
C GLN A 22 11.53 -16.03 -9.19
N ALA A 23 12.06 -16.87 -8.29
CA ALA A 23 13.10 -16.49 -7.34
C ALA A 23 14.27 -17.46 -7.43
N ALA A 24 15.49 -16.93 -7.62
CA ALA A 24 16.72 -17.72 -7.69
C ALA A 24 17.24 -18.11 -6.30
N ASN A 25 16.86 -17.38 -5.25
CA ASN A 25 17.25 -17.65 -3.87
C ASN A 25 16.16 -17.25 -2.85
N PRO A 26 16.26 -17.68 -1.58
CA PRO A 26 15.25 -17.39 -0.55
C PRO A 26 15.08 -15.90 -0.22
N GLU A 27 16.14 -15.09 -0.32
CA GLU A 27 16.03 -13.64 -0.06
C GLU A 27 15.24 -12.92 -1.14
N GLU A 28 15.48 -13.29 -2.40
CA GLU A 28 14.70 -12.81 -3.55
C GLU A 28 13.25 -13.26 -3.46
N ALA A 29 13.00 -14.53 -3.08
CA ALA A 29 11.65 -15.03 -2.86
C ALA A 29 10.92 -14.21 -1.79
N ARG A 30 11.59 -13.88 -0.67
CA ARG A 30 11.05 -13.03 0.39
C ARG A 30 10.73 -11.62 -0.11
N ARG A 31 11.66 -10.97 -0.81
CA ARG A 31 11.44 -9.64 -1.39
C ARG A 31 10.26 -9.65 -2.38
N LEU A 32 10.15 -10.70 -3.20
CA LEU A 32 9.03 -10.88 -4.12
C LEU A 32 7.70 -11.09 -3.39
N VAL A 33 7.68 -11.84 -2.27
CA VAL A 33 6.49 -11.93 -1.42
C VAL A 33 6.11 -10.56 -0.85
N GLU A 34 7.08 -9.79 -0.34
CA GLU A 34 6.84 -8.46 0.22
C GLU A 34 6.31 -7.46 -0.83
N MET A 35 6.83 -7.54 -2.06
CA MET A 35 6.38 -6.69 -3.17
C MET A 35 5.05 -7.14 -3.78
N SER A 36 4.77 -8.43 -3.75
CA SER A 36 3.58 -9.03 -4.36
C SER A 36 2.37 -9.00 -3.44
N TYR A 37 1.25 -9.43 -4.01
CA TYR A 37 0.03 -9.66 -3.26
C TYR A 37 0.01 -11.10 -2.73
N PRO A 38 -0.64 -11.33 -1.58
CA PRO A 38 -1.40 -10.36 -0.79
C PRO A 38 -0.61 -9.65 0.32
N LYS A 39 -0.95 -8.37 0.55
CA LYS A 39 -0.29 -7.45 1.49
C LYS A 39 -0.86 -7.54 2.91
N SER A 40 -0.08 -7.07 3.90
CA SER A 40 -0.58 -6.80 5.24
C SER A 40 -1.48 -5.56 5.25
N THR A 41 -2.26 -5.35 6.32
CA THR A 41 -3.05 -4.12 6.49
C THR A 41 -2.15 -2.87 6.48
N SER A 42 -0.99 -2.91 7.12
CA SER A 42 -0.05 -1.79 7.11
C SER A 42 0.45 -1.47 5.70
N ALA A 43 0.86 -2.49 4.94
CA ALA A 43 1.33 -2.30 3.57
C ALA A 43 0.21 -1.84 2.63
N ALA A 44 -1.04 -2.27 2.86
CA ALA A 44 -2.19 -1.78 2.11
C ALA A 44 -2.48 -0.29 2.41
N ILE A 45 -2.37 0.12 3.68
CA ILE A 45 -2.48 1.52 4.08
C ILE A 45 -1.38 2.36 3.41
N ASP A 46 -0.14 1.91 3.44
CA ASP A 46 0.99 2.61 2.82
C ASP A 46 0.77 2.77 1.31
N GLU A 47 0.29 1.74 0.63
CA GLU A 47 -0.03 1.79 -0.79
C GLU A 47 -1.15 2.80 -1.09
N LEU A 48 -2.25 2.78 -0.34
CA LEU A 48 -3.36 3.73 -0.50
C LEU A 48 -2.91 5.17 -0.26
N ARG A 49 -2.08 5.40 0.78
CA ARG A 49 -1.49 6.72 1.06
C ARG A 49 -0.55 7.16 -0.04
N PHE A 50 0.25 6.25 -0.59
CA PHE A 50 1.11 6.53 -1.74
C PHE A 50 0.28 6.93 -2.98
N ARG A 51 -0.89 6.31 -3.18
CA ARG A 51 -1.86 6.72 -4.21
C ARG A 51 -2.52 8.08 -3.93
N GLY A 52 -2.29 8.68 -2.76
CA GLY A 52 -2.82 9.98 -2.37
C GLY A 52 -4.13 9.92 -1.60
N LEU A 53 -4.50 8.74 -1.09
CA LEU A 53 -5.74 8.53 -0.34
C LEU A 53 -5.48 8.61 1.16
N ASP A 54 -6.41 9.21 1.89
CA ASP A 54 -6.35 9.34 3.35
C ASP A 54 -6.81 8.03 4.02
N ALA A 55 -6.04 6.97 3.79
CA ALA A 55 -6.21 5.67 4.44
C ALA A 55 -5.56 5.73 5.83
N THR A 56 -6.39 5.84 6.86
CA THR A 56 -6.00 5.67 8.26
C THR A 56 -6.45 4.30 8.73
N GLU A 57 -5.80 3.74 9.75
CA GLU A 57 -6.15 2.43 10.30
C GLU A 57 -7.63 2.32 10.66
N TRP A 58 -8.20 3.34 11.31
CA TRP A 58 -9.62 3.35 11.67
C TRP A 58 -10.54 3.25 10.44
N ARG A 59 -10.24 3.96 9.34
CA ARG A 59 -11.07 3.91 8.12
C ARG A 59 -10.97 2.56 7.42
N VAL A 60 -9.79 1.95 7.45
CA VAL A 60 -9.60 0.62 6.91
C VAL A 60 -10.38 -0.43 7.71
N LEU A 61 -10.38 -0.31 9.04
CA LEU A 61 -11.17 -1.18 9.91
C LEU A 61 -12.67 -0.96 9.72
N ASP A 62 -13.14 0.30 9.72
CA ASP A 62 -14.52 0.69 9.47
C ASP A 62 -15.03 0.17 8.12
N TYR A 63 -14.22 0.28 7.05
CA TYR A 63 -14.55 -0.32 5.75
C TYR A 63 -14.76 -1.82 5.85
N CYS A 64 -13.87 -2.53 6.55
CA CYS A 64 -13.97 -3.98 6.70
C CYS A 64 -15.18 -4.42 7.53
N GLU A 65 -15.60 -3.60 8.51
CA GLU A 65 -16.78 -3.86 9.34
C GLU A 65 -18.07 -3.56 8.60
N THR A 66 -18.11 -2.47 7.83
CA THR A 66 -19.28 -2.05 7.07
C THR A 66 -19.48 -2.84 5.78
N ASN A 67 -18.41 -3.40 5.20
CA ASN A 67 -18.44 -4.18 3.96
C ASN A 67 -17.87 -5.60 4.14
N PRO A 68 -18.48 -6.46 4.98
CA PRO A 68 -17.91 -7.76 5.33
C PRO A 68 -17.74 -8.70 4.13
N GLY A 69 -18.55 -8.55 3.07
CA GLY A 69 -18.43 -9.33 1.83
C GLY A 69 -17.28 -8.92 0.91
N LEU A 70 -16.75 -7.70 1.10
CA LEU A 70 -15.61 -7.15 0.35
C LEU A 70 -14.34 -7.07 1.22
N ALA A 71 -14.46 -7.41 2.50
CA ALA A 71 -13.34 -7.36 3.42
C ALA A 71 -12.35 -8.49 3.13
N PRO A 72 -11.03 -8.22 3.12
CA PRO A 72 -10.04 -9.25 2.88
C PRO A 72 -10.07 -10.33 3.96
N PRO A 73 -9.81 -11.60 3.61
CA PRO A 73 -9.87 -12.71 4.56
C PRO A 73 -8.81 -12.57 5.65
N ILE A 74 -9.08 -13.19 6.80
CA ILE A 74 -8.15 -13.26 7.93
C ILE A 74 -7.38 -14.58 7.87
N VAL A 75 -6.05 -14.50 7.87
CA VAL A 75 -5.14 -15.64 7.95
C VAL A 75 -4.17 -15.41 9.11
N GLY A 76 -4.11 -16.36 10.05
CA GLY A 76 -3.27 -16.24 11.24
C GLY A 76 -3.56 -14.99 12.09
N GLY A 77 -4.82 -14.54 12.14
CA GLY A 77 -5.23 -13.36 12.92
C GLY A 77 -4.98 -12.01 12.25
N SER A 78 -4.49 -11.98 11.01
CA SER A 78 -4.27 -10.74 10.23
C SER A 78 -4.99 -10.77 8.89
N ARG A 79 -5.49 -9.61 8.44
CA ARG A 79 -6.12 -9.48 7.13
C ARG A 79 -5.11 -9.57 5.99
N VAL A 80 -5.52 -10.23 4.91
CA VAL A 80 -4.69 -10.55 3.76
C VAL A 80 -5.20 -9.81 2.53
N TRP A 81 -4.64 -8.62 2.28
CA TRP A 81 -5.11 -7.67 1.28
C TRP A 81 -4.64 -8.08 -0.11
N GLY A 82 -5.54 -8.65 -0.91
CA GLY A 82 -5.34 -8.80 -2.36
C GLY A 82 -5.48 -7.47 -3.12
N LYS A 83 -5.03 -7.43 -4.38
CA LYS A 83 -5.09 -6.24 -5.24
C LYS A 83 -6.51 -5.69 -5.36
N GLN A 84 -7.47 -6.58 -5.63
CA GLN A 84 -8.87 -6.21 -5.77
C GLN A 84 -9.40 -5.51 -4.51
N HIS A 85 -9.13 -6.02 -3.31
CA HIS A 85 -9.56 -5.37 -2.06
C HIS A 85 -8.97 -3.97 -1.89
N ILE A 86 -7.71 -3.75 -2.30
CA ILE A 86 -7.07 -2.43 -2.25
C ILE A 86 -7.72 -1.48 -3.27
N ASP A 87 -7.97 -1.96 -4.49
CA ASP A 87 -8.58 -1.16 -5.55
C ASP A 87 -10.04 -0.78 -5.18
N GLU A 88 -10.81 -1.71 -4.61
CA GLU A 88 -12.17 -1.44 -4.11
C GLU A 88 -12.18 -0.41 -2.97
N LEU A 89 -11.30 -0.57 -1.97
CA LEU A 89 -11.16 0.42 -0.90
C LEU A 89 -10.68 1.78 -1.45
N ALA A 90 -9.83 1.79 -2.47
CA ALA A 90 -9.39 3.01 -3.12
C ALA A 90 -10.58 3.77 -3.73
N GLU A 91 -11.45 3.07 -4.48
CA GLU A 91 -12.66 3.64 -5.08
C GLU A 91 -13.60 4.22 -4.01
N VAL A 92 -13.80 3.51 -2.89
CA VAL A 92 -14.61 4.01 -1.77
C VAL A 92 -14.01 5.30 -1.19
N LEU A 93 -12.70 5.33 -0.93
CA LEU A 93 -12.04 6.50 -0.38
C LEU A 93 -12.09 7.69 -1.35
N GLU A 94 -11.91 7.46 -2.64
CA GLU A 94 -12.01 8.50 -3.68
C GLU A 94 -13.43 9.06 -3.79
N SER A 95 -14.45 8.19 -3.85
CA SER A 95 -15.86 8.61 -3.95
C SER A 95 -16.32 9.43 -2.73
N HIS A 96 -15.74 9.16 -1.56
CA HIS A 96 -16.00 9.90 -0.32
C HIS A 96 -15.08 11.13 -0.14
N GLY A 97 -14.27 11.48 -1.15
CA GLY A 97 -13.36 12.61 -1.12
C GLY A 97 -12.25 12.50 -0.06
N LYS A 98 -11.90 11.27 0.37
CA LYS A 98 -10.85 11.02 1.36
C LYS A 98 -9.47 11.04 0.71
N LEU A 99 -9.10 12.22 0.24
CA LEU A 99 -7.80 12.50 -0.37
C LEU A 99 -6.85 13.08 0.68
N LEU A 100 -5.57 12.75 0.59
CA LEU A 100 -4.54 13.46 1.35
C LEU A 100 -4.44 14.91 0.88
N PRO A 101 -4.07 15.86 1.77
CA PRO A 101 -3.89 17.27 1.38
C PRO A 101 -2.94 17.47 0.19
N SER A 102 -1.88 16.66 0.09
CA SER A 102 -0.96 16.70 -1.05
C SER A 102 -1.61 16.27 -2.37
N ALA A 103 -2.54 15.31 -2.34
CA ALA A 103 -3.30 14.89 -3.51
C ALA A 103 -4.32 15.96 -3.93
N ILE A 104 -4.98 16.61 -2.96
CA ILE A 104 -5.87 17.75 -3.22
C ILE A 104 -5.09 18.88 -3.87
N TYR A 105 -3.97 19.28 -3.27
CA TYR A 105 -3.11 20.35 -3.78
C TYR A 105 -2.63 20.09 -5.21
N ARG A 106 -2.19 18.86 -5.52
CA ARG A 106 -1.81 18.47 -6.89
C ARG A 106 -2.96 18.61 -7.88
N LYS A 107 -4.16 18.17 -7.48
CA LYS A 107 -5.37 18.24 -8.30
C LYS A 107 -5.75 19.69 -8.58
N GLU A 108 -5.74 20.55 -7.56
CA GLU A 108 -6.07 21.98 -7.71
C GLU A 108 -5.10 22.73 -8.60
N LEU A 109 -3.81 22.40 -8.53
CA LEU A 109 -2.78 23.04 -9.36
C LEU A 109 -2.60 22.39 -10.73
N GLY A 110 -3.29 21.28 -11.03
CA GLY A 110 -3.13 20.54 -12.27
C GLY A 110 -1.72 19.98 -12.48
N ILE A 111 -0.99 19.69 -11.39
CA ILE A 111 0.38 19.18 -11.45
C ILE A 111 0.43 17.68 -11.21
N SER A 112 1.25 16.98 -12.00
CA SER A 112 1.54 15.57 -11.81
C SER A 112 2.43 15.33 -10.58
N TRP A 113 2.48 14.07 -10.11
CA TRP A 113 3.39 13.68 -9.03
C TRP A 113 4.86 13.95 -9.35
N ALA A 114 5.29 13.69 -10.60
CA ALA A 114 6.67 13.92 -11.02
C ALA A 114 7.04 15.41 -10.94
N GLN A 115 6.11 16.28 -11.34
CA GLN A 115 6.29 17.73 -11.23
C GLN A 115 6.36 18.16 -9.76
N GLU A 116 5.53 17.61 -8.87
CA GLU A 116 5.63 17.90 -7.44
C GLU A 116 6.99 17.49 -6.86
N GLN A 117 7.51 16.30 -7.22
CA GLN A 117 8.82 15.83 -6.76
C GLN A 117 9.95 16.73 -7.26
N GLU A 118 9.86 17.22 -8.48
CA GLU A 118 10.83 18.18 -9.01
C GLU A 118 10.82 19.50 -8.22
N ILE A 119 9.63 20.04 -7.94
CA ILE A 119 9.47 21.25 -7.12
C ILE A 119 10.06 21.05 -5.72
N ARG A 120 9.76 19.90 -5.07
CA ARG A 120 10.28 19.58 -3.74
C ARG A 120 11.81 19.50 -3.73
N ARG A 121 12.41 18.82 -4.72
CA ARG A 121 13.87 18.71 -4.83
C ARG A 121 14.55 20.07 -5.00
N ARG A 122 13.97 20.96 -5.82
CA ARG A 122 14.47 22.34 -5.99
C ARG A 122 14.39 23.14 -4.70
N LEU A 123 13.25 23.13 -4.02
CA LEU A 123 13.08 23.83 -2.74
C LEU A 123 14.02 23.33 -1.65
N GLU A 124 14.31 22.02 -1.62
CA GLU A 124 15.27 21.46 -0.67
C GLU A 124 16.71 21.87 -0.98
N ALA A 125 17.08 21.91 -2.27
CA ALA A 125 18.38 22.41 -2.71
C ALA A 125 18.58 23.90 -2.35
N GLU A 126 17.58 24.74 -2.65
CA GLU A 126 17.60 26.17 -2.29
C GLU A 126 17.71 26.40 -0.78
N ARG A 127 17.00 25.59 0.03
CA ARG A 127 17.12 25.64 1.50
C ARG A 127 18.50 25.25 1.99
N LYS A 128 19.16 24.26 1.37
CA LYS A 128 20.52 23.86 1.72
C LYS A 128 21.51 24.96 1.36
N GLU A 129 21.40 25.54 0.17
CA GLU A 129 22.24 26.66 -0.25
C GLU A 129 22.08 27.88 0.67
N ALA A 130 20.84 28.23 1.06
CA ALA A 130 20.57 29.31 1.99
C ALA A 130 21.04 29.03 3.44
N ALA A 131 21.12 27.77 3.85
CA ALA A 131 21.66 27.38 5.16
C ALA A 131 23.20 27.35 5.21
N HIS A 132 23.86 27.34 4.04
CA HIS A 132 25.32 27.34 3.91
C HIS A 132 25.90 28.73 3.56
N ALA A 133 25.05 29.75 3.40
CA ALA A 133 25.42 31.16 3.17
C ALA A 133 25.37 31.96 4.48
#